data_AF-A0A3E0DSX4-F1
#
_entry.id   AF-A0A3E0DSX4-F1
#
_cell.length_a   1.000
_cell.length_b   1.000
_cell.length_c   1.000
_cell.angle_alpha   90.00
_cell.angle_beta   90.00
_cell.angle_gamma   90.00
#
_symmetry.space_group_name_H-M   'P 1'
#
loop_
_entity.id
_entity.type
_entity.pdbx_description
1 polymer ?
#
loop_
_entity_poly.entity_id
_entity_poly.type
_entity_poly.pdbx_seq_one_letter_code
_entity_poly.pdbx_strand_id
1 'polypeptide(L)'
;MATPRNQQVSLEDTPYYHCVSRCVRHAFLCGDDDITGTSYEHRRGWVETRLLFLAGVFSIDICAYAVMSNHLHVVLHIDSKKVEKWTTREVLQRWHKLHKGTNLTQQYLRGEPLSDGTLALVEDSADAYRQRLTDISWFMKELNEPIARRANIEDECTGHFWEGRFKSQALLDEAALIACMAYVDLNPVRAKVSETPETSDFTSIKKRVTSVELCQPKALFPFVGDSQQGAHFGLPFKLKDYLELVDMTGRIIRADKRGAIDASLLPILQRLQISSDNWLCIAIEFEKRTSSLVGQEHSIEQYCRFHHRHRKPNLQSVKLLA
;
A
#
# COMPACT_ATOMS: atom_id res chain seq x y z
N MET A 1 19.32 -0.80 -16.61
CA MET A 1 19.64 0.29 -15.67
C MET A 1 18.54 0.40 -14.64
N ALA A 2 18.86 0.68 -13.39
CA ALA A 2 17.86 0.96 -12.36
C ALA A 2 17.23 2.34 -12.64
N THR A 3 15.92 2.38 -12.87
CA THR A 3 15.18 3.62 -13.13
C THR A 3 15.08 4.45 -11.85
N PRO A 4 15.36 5.77 -11.88
CA PRO A 4 15.11 6.69 -10.77
C PRO A 4 13.65 6.67 -10.28
N ARG A 5 13.41 6.82 -8.97
CA ARG A 5 12.05 6.70 -8.38
C ARG A 5 11.05 7.75 -8.88
N ASN A 6 11.51 8.96 -9.15
CA ASN A 6 10.70 10.02 -9.76
C ASN A 6 10.23 9.67 -11.19
N GLN A 7 10.78 8.62 -11.79
CA GLN A 7 10.35 8.05 -13.07
C GLN A 7 9.63 6.69 -12.91
N GLN A 8 9.53 6.17 -11.68
CA GLN A 8 8.80 4.93 -11.37
C GLN A 8 7.39 5.20 -10.85
N VAL A 9 7.18 6.33 -10.19
CA VAL A 9 5.86 6.80 -9.74
C VAL A 9 5.41 7.91 -10.69
N SER A 10 4.29 7.67 -11.36
CA SER A 10 3.65 8.60 -12.28
C SER A 10 2.15 8.58 -12.03
N LEU A 11 1.63 9.72 -11.58
CA LEU A 11 0.19 9.90 -11.32
C LEU A 11 -0.62 10.00 -12.61
N GLU A 12 0.02 10.27 -13.74
CA GLU A 12 -0.60 10.26 -15.07
C GLU A 12 -0.96 8.82 -15.49
N ASP A 13 -0.19 7.83 -15.02
CA ASP A 13 -0.39 6.42 -15.37
C ASP A 13 -1.32 5.71 -14.39
N THR A 14 -1.09 5.88 -13.09
CA THR A 14 -1.94 5.31 -12.04
C THR A 14 -1.67 5.97 -10.67
N PRO A 15 -2.71 6.16 -9.84
CA PRO A 15 -2.54 6.53 -8.44
C PRO A 15 -2.23 5.34 -7.52
N TYR A 16 -2.26 4.09 -8.01
CA TYR A 16 -2.15 2.88 -7.19
C TYR A 16 -0.79 2.19 -7.28
N TYR A 17 -0.20 1.89 -6.12
CA TYR A 17 1.12 1.27 -6.04
C TYR A 17 1.19 0.18 -4.96
N HIS A 18 1.75 -0.97 -5.32
CA HIS A 18 2.15 -1.99 -4.37
C HIS A 18 3.59 -1.76 -3.92
N CYS A 19 3.79 -1.58 -2.62
CA CYS A 19 5.08 -1.34 -1.99
C CYS A 19 5.45 -2.49 -1.05
N VAL A 20 6.70 -2.95 -1.14
CA VAL A 20 7.23 -4.03 -0.31
C VAL A 20 8.54 -3.62 0.34
N SER A 21 8.63 -3.76 1.67
CA SER A 21 9.87 -3.59 2.43
C SER A 21 10.22 -4.89 3.13
N ARG A 22 11.42 -5.42 2.91
CA ARG A 22 11.90 -6.68 3.52
C ARG A 22 13.07 -6.40 4.44
N CYS A 23 13.16 -7.11 5.56
CA CYS A 23 14.28 -7.06 6.48
C CYS A 23 15.50 -7.81 5.93
N VAL A 24 16.71 -7.38 6.30
CA VAL A 24 17.97 -8.08 5.98
C VAL A 24 18.56 -8.73 7.22
N ARG A 25 19.63 -9.52 7.03
CA ARG A 25 20.41 -10.16 8.11
C ARG A 25 19.59 -11.14 8.97
N HIS A 26 18.56 -11.75 8.38
CA HIS A 26 17.59 -12.55 9.13
C HIS A 26 16.94 -11.80 10.32
N ALA A 27 16.92 -10.46 10.27
CA ALA A 27 16.25 -9.67 11.29
C ALA A 27 14.74 -9.89 11.21
N PHE A 28 14.12 -9.98 12.38
CA PHE A 28 12.67 -10.11 12.51
C PHE A 28 12.04 -8.72 12.56
N LEU A 29 11.16 -8.46 11.59
CA LEU A 29 10.21 -7.36 11.67
C LEU A 29 9.26 -7.57 12.83
N CYS A 30 8.81 -8.82 13.00
CA CYS A 30 7.99 -9.31 14.09
C CYS A 30 7.94 -10.85 14.09
N GLY A 31 7.20 -11.45 15.03
CA GLY A 31 7.10 -12.90 15.20
C GLY A 31 8.22 -13.46 16.07
N ASP A 32 8.29 -14.78 16.13
CA ASP A 32 9.20 -15.49 17.02
C ASP A 32 10.44 -15.98 16.27
N ASP A 33 11.60 -15.84 16.90
CA ASP A 33 12.84 -16.44 16.44
C ASP A 33 13.02 -17.83 17.04
N ASP A 34 12.77 -18.86 16.24
CA ASP A 34 12.88 -20.27 16.66
C ASP A 34 14.30 -20.67 17.11
N ILE A 35 15.33 -19.92 16.71
CA ILE A 35 16.73 -20.23 17.05
C ILE A 35 17.07 -19.70 18.45
N THR A 36 16.71 -18.45 18.74
CA THR A 36 17.04 -17.82 20.03
C THR A 36 15.92 -17.94 21.06
N GLY A 37 14.70 -18.27 20.63
CA GLY A 37 13.49 -18.25 21.46
C GLY A 37 12.98 -16.84 21.75
N THR A 38 13.55 -15.80 21.13
CA THR A 38 13.16 -14.41 21.35
C THR A 38 11.90 -14.08 20.56
N SER A 39 10.89 -13.52 21.23
CA SER A 39 9.70 -13.01 20.56
C SER A 39 9.86 -11.54 20.20
N TYR A 40 9.62 -11.21 18.93
CA TYR A 40 9.54 -9.86 18.40
C TYR A 40 8.12 -9.46 18.01
N GLU A 41 7.11 -10.24 18.40
CA GLU A 41 5.72 -10.05 17.97
C GLU A 41 5.14 -8.69 18.36
N HIS A 42 5.59 -8.11 19.48
CA HIS A 42 5.22 -6.76 19.90
C HIS A 42 5.56 -5.68 18.86
N ARG A 43 6.57 -5.90 18.01
CA ARG A 43 6.94 -4.99 16.92
C ARG A 43 5.84 -4.88 15.86
N ARG A 44 5.03 -5.93 15.64
CA ARG A 44 3.98 -5.94 14.62
C ARG A 44 2.97 -4.80 14.83
N GLY A 45 2.60 -4.57 16.08
CA GLY A 45 1.74 -3.45 16.47
C GLY A 45 2.39 -2.09 16.25
N TRP A 46 3.70 -1.96 16.41
CA TRP A 46 4.42 -0.71 16.11
C TRP A 46 4.35 -0.37 14.62
N VAL A 47 4.54 -1.39 13.77
CA VAL A 47 4.49 -1.25 12.31
C VAL A 47 3.09 -0.81 11.88
N GLU A 48 2.05 -1.53 12.31
CA GLU A 48 0.67 -1.20 11.94
C GLU A 48 0.27 0.19 12.45
N THR A 49 0.55 0.50 13.71
CA THR A 49 0.20 1.81 14.30
C THR A 49 0.86 2.95 13.53
N ARG A 50 2.14 2.81 13.19
CA ARG A 50 2.86 3.82 12.40
C ARG A 50 2.29 3.94 11.00
N LEU A 51 2.01 2.83 10.32
CA LEU A 51 1.44 2.81 8.98
C LEU A 51 0.09 3.56 8.94
N LEU A 52 -0.84 3.23 9.84
CA LEU A 52 -2.15 3.88 9.90
C LEU A 52 -2.05 5.36 10.31
N PHE A 53 -1.13 5.70 11.20
CA PHE A 53 -0.85 7.09 11.54
C PHE A 53 -0.41 7.90 10.32
N LEU A 54 0.48 7.36 9.49
CA LEU A 54 0.96 8.04 8.29
C LEU A 54 -0.15 8.28 7.27
N ALA A 55 -1.09 7.35 7.10
CA ALA A 55 -2.27 7.56 6.26
C ALA A 55 -3.17 8.71 6.73
N GLY A 56 -3.15 9.04 8.02
CA GLY A 56 -3.83 10.23 8.57
C GLY A 56 -3.05 11.54 8.42
N VAL A 57 -1.79 11.49 7.97
CA VAL A 57 -0.91 12.66 7.80
C VAL A 57 -0.66 12.97 6.32
N PHE A 58 -0.39 11.95 5.51
CA PHE A 58 -0.12 12.06 4.08
C PHE A 58 -1.41 12.14 3.26
N SER A 59 -1.29 12.61 2.02
CA SER A 59 -2.35 12.49 1.01
C SER A 59 -2.24 11.15 0.28
N ILE A 60 -2.06 10.09 1.06
CA ILE A 60 -1.85 8.72 0.59
C ILE A 60 -2.70 7.79 1.46
N ASP A 61 -3.63 7.10 0.81
CA ASP A 61 -4.56 6.18 1.48
C ASP A 61 -4.06 4.73 1.37
N ILE A 62 -4.43 3.90 2.34
CA ILE A 62 -4.07 2.48 2.39
C ILE A 62 -5.21 1.64 1.81
N CYS A 63 -4.97 0.99 0.69
CA CYS A 63 -5.93 0.08 0.06
C CYS A 63 -5.91 -1.30 0.74
N ALA A 64 -4.71 -1.86 0.91
CA ALA A 64 -4.48 -3.13 1.59
C ALA A 64 -3.09 -3.16 2.25
N TYR A 65 -2.89 -3.97 3.29
CA TYR A 65 -1.59 -4.24 3.87
C TYR A 65 -1.57 -5.57 4.63
N ALA A 66 -0.37 -6.15 4.76
CA ALA A 66 -0.10 -7.28 5.63
C ALA A 66 1.31 -7.14 6.23
N VAL A 67 1.39 -7.14 7.57
CA VAL A 67 2.67 -7.16 8.29
C VAL A 67 3.08 -8.61 8.49
N MET A 68 4.19 -9.03 7.91
CA MET A 68 4.75 -10.39 8.01
C MET A 68 6.03 -10.38 8.85
N SER A 69 6.51 -11.56 9.26
CA SER A 69 7.64 -11.68 10.19
C SER A 69 8.94 -11.02 9.72
N ASN A 70 9.18 -10.95 8.41
CA ASN A 70 10.40 -10.37 7.84
C ASN A 70 10.12 -9.38 6.69
N HIS A 71 8.86 -9.06 6.39
CA HIS A 71 8.52 -8.12 5.34
C HIS A 71 7.15 -7.48 5.55
N LEU A 72 6.94 -6.34 4.91
CA LEU A 72 5.70 -5.58 4.92
C LEU A 72 5.22 -5.41 3.48
N HIS A 73 3.97 -5.80 3.24
CA HIS A 73 3.24 -5.48 2.01
C HIS A 73 2.25 -4.34 2.27
N VAL A 74 2.24 -3.32 1.40
CA VAL A 74 1.25 -2.24 1.43
C VAL A 74 0.84 -1.87 0.01
N VAL A 75 -0.47 -1.80 -0.24
CA VAL A 75 -1.06 -1.23 -1.45
C VAL A 75 -1.55 0.18 -1.12
N LEU A 76 -1.00 1.18 -1.80
CA LEU A 76 -1.21 2.60 -1.56
C LEU A 76 -2.00 3.23 -2.71
N HIS A 77 -2.80 4.24 -2.38
CA HIS A 77 -3.47 5.15 -3.32
C HIS A 77 -2.98 6.57 -3.06
N ILE A 78 -2.47 7.25 -4.08
CA ILE A 78 -2.06 8.65 -3.97
C ILE A 78 -3.24 9.56 -4.35
N ASP A 79 -3.69 10.39 -3.43
CA ASP A 79 -4.78 11.34 -3.67
C ASP A 79 -4.22 12.75 -3.94
N SER A 80 -3.95 13.05 -5.20
CA SER A 80 -3.52 14.38 -5.64
C SER A 80 -4.61 15.45 -5.50
N LYS A 81 -5.89 15.07 -5.64
CA LYS A 81 -7.00 16.03 -5.55
C LYS A 81 -7.25 16.50 -4.13
N LYS A 82 -6.98 15.66 -3.13
CA LYS A 82 -7.06 16.00 -1.71
C LYS A 82 -5.98 16.98 -1.31
N VAL A 83 -4.75 16.83 -1.83
CA VAL A 83 -3.64 17.70 -1.46
C VAL A 83 -3.80 19.13 -2.00
N GLU A 84 -4.40 19.28 -3.19
CA GLU A 84 -4.69 20.58 -3.81
C GLU A 84 -5.63 21.45 -2.98
N LYS A 85 -6.48 20.83 -2.16
CA LYS A 85 -7.44 21.53 -1.30
C LYS A 85 -6.82 22.01 0.02
N TRP A 86 -5.60 21.58 0.36
CA TRP A 86 -4.98 21.92 1.63
C TRP A 86 -4.40 23.33 1.62
N THR A 87 -4.86 24.12 2.59
CA THR A 87 -4.26 25.42 2.91
C THR A 87 -2.83 25.25 3.41
N THR A 88 -2.02 26.29 3.29
CA THR A 88 -0.66 26.38 3.85
C THR A 88 -0.62 25.94 5.31
N ARG A 89 -1.55 26.46 6.12
CA ARG A 89 -1.71 26.08 7.52
C ARG A 89 -1.94 24.58 7.70
N GLU A 90 -2.81 23.96 6.89
CA GLU A 90 -3.08 22.52 6.96
C GLU A 90 -1.87 21.66 6.60
N VAL A 91 -1.11 22.06 5.58
CA VAL A 91 0.12 21.38 5.14
C VAL A 91 1.15 21.41 6.25
N LEU A 92 1.39 22.60 6.83
CA LEU A 92 2.33 22.77 7.94
C LEU A 92 1.91 21.97 9.17
N GLN A 93 0.63 22.00 9.55
CA GLN A 93 0.11 21.21 10.67
C GLN A 93 0.35 19.70 10.48
N ARG A 94 0.12 19.18 9.27
CA ARG A 94 0.41 17.77 8.94
C ARG A 94 1.89 17.47 9.02
N TRP A 95 2.72 18.27 8.37
CA TRP A 95 4.17 18.11 8.39
C TRP A 95 4.73 18.14 9.81
N HIS A 96 4.19 19.01 10.66
CA HIS A 96 4.63 19.19 12.05
C HIS A 96 4.25 18.02 12.98
N LYS A 97 3.36 17.11 12.54
CA LYS A 97 3.11 15.84 13.24
C LYS A 97 4.28 14.85 13.10
N LEU A 98 5.13 15.03 12.10
CA LEU A 98 6.26 14.15 11.78
C LEU A 98 7.61 14.80 12.09
N HIS A 99 7.72 16.08 11.78
CA HIS A 99 8.96 16.84 11.89
C HIS A 99 8.75 18.06 12.78
N LYS A 100 9.81 18.58 13.41
CA LYS A 100 9.69 19.79 14.24
C LYS A 100 9.31 21.04 13.42
N GLY A 101 9.55 21.03 12.10
CA GLY A 101 9.44 22.23 11.26
C GLY A 101 10.57 23.22 11.49
N THR A 102 10.49 24.36 10.81
CA THR A 102 11.41 25.50 10.98
C THR A 102 10.83 26.50 11.99
N ASN A 103 11.67 27.40 12.53
CA ASN A 103 11.17 28.47 13.41
C ASN A 103 10.08 29.31 12.74
N LEU A 104 10.25 29.64 11.45
CA LEU A 104 9.28 30.43 10.68
C LEU A 104 7.92 29.74 10.55
N THR A 105 7.93 28.46 10.16
CA THR A 105 6.69 27.68 10.02
C THR A 105 5.99 27.48 11.37
N GLN A 106 6.74 27.37 12.47
CA GLN A 106 6.15 27.35 13.81
C GLN A 106 5.54 28.70 14.23
N GLN A 107 6.22 29.82 13.96
CA GLN A 107 5.69 31.17 14.21
C GLN A 107 4.38 31.39 13.44
N TYR A 108 4.36 31.01 12.16
CA TYR A 108 3.15 31.08 11.32
C TYR A 108 1.99 30.27 11.93
N LEU A 109 2.24 29.05 12.39
CA LEU A 109 1.20 28.22 13.02
C LEU A 109 0.68 28.80 14.34
N ARG A 110 1.52 29.51 15.10
CA ARG A 110 1.12 30.23 16.31
C ARG A 110 0.36 31.53 16.03
N GLY A 111 0.29 31.98 14.78
CA GLY A 111 -0.39 33.21 14.40
C GLY A 111 0.39 34.47 14.79
N GLU A 112 1.71 34.36 14.96
CA GLU A 112 2.58 35.50 15.20
C GLU A 112 2.68 36.39 13.95
N PRO A 113 2.87 37.72 14.10
CA PRO A 113 3.02 38.62 12.97
C PRO A 113 4.30 38.32 12.21
N LEU A 114 4.18 38.12 10.90
CA LEU A 114 5.30 37.87 9.98
C LEU A 114 5.32 38.96 8.92
N SER A 115 6.53 39.38 8.52
CA SER A 115 6.70 40.30 7.39
C SER A 115 6.33 39.60 6.07
N ASP A 116 6.00 40.36 5.03
CA ASP A 116 5.63 39.81 3.72
C ASP A 116 6.72 38.89 3.13
N GLY A 117 8.00 39.26 3.28
CA GLY A 117 9.12 38.44 2.84
C GLY A 117 9.25 37.14 3.63
N THR A 118 8.91 37.14 4.92
CA THR A 118 8.89 35.94 5.75
C THR A 118 7.71 35.04 5.43
N LEU A 119 6.55 35.62 5.08
CA LEU A 119 5.37 34.90 4.66
C LEU A 119 5.65 34.11 3.36
N ALA A 120 6.31 34.73 2.38
CA ALA A 120 6.72 34.05 1.15
C ALA A 120 7.57 32.80 1.42
N LEU A 121 8.55 32.88 2.34
CA LEU A 121 9.37 31.72 2.72
C LEU A 121 8.57 30.59 3.40
N VAL A 122 7.50 30.94 4.11
CA VAL A 122 6.59 29.96 4.72
C VAL A 122 5.76 29.28 3.64
N GLU A 123 5.26 30.02 2.66
CA GLU A 123 4.54 29.46 1.50
C GLU A 123 5.44 28.52 0.68
N ASP A 124 6.68 28.92 0.37
CA ASP A 124 7.67 28.07 -0.31
C ASP A 124 7.93 26.77 0.47
N SER A 125 8.04 26.88 1.80
CA SER A 125 8.20 25.71 2.68
C SER A 125 6.98 24.80 2.64
N ALA A 126 5.77 25.37 2.65
CA ALA A 126 4.53 24.62 2.58
C ALA A 126 4.39 23.92 1.22
N ASP A 127 4.74 24.58 0.11
CA ASP A 127 4.71 23.95 -1.22
C ASP A 127 5.66 22.75 -1.30
N ALA A 128 6.88 22.90 -0.78
CA ALA A 128 7.82 21.79 -0.68
C ALA A 128 7.27 20.65 0.20
N TYR A 129 6.62 20.95 1.32
CA TYR A 129 6.04 19.92 2.19
C TYR A 129 4.80 19.26 1.55
N ARG A 130 4.00 20.01 0.79
CA ARG A 130 2.83 19.51 0.06
C ARG A 130 3.23 18.43 -0.94
N GLN A 131 4.31 18.67 -1.69
CA GLN A 131 4.88 17.68 -2.61
C GLN A 131 5.32 16.41 -1.87
N ARG A 132 6.02 16.57 -0.73
CA ARG A 132 6.50 15.43 0.08
C ARG A 132 5.37 14.62 0.69
N LEU A 133 4.29 15.27 1.14
CA LEU A 133 3.11 14.62 1.72
C LEU A 133 2.27 13.84 0.69
N THR A 134 2.60 13.94 -0.60
CA THR A 134 1.97 13.20 -1.70
C THR A 134 2.93 12.19 -2.34
N ASP A 135 4.17 12.10 -1.85
CA ASP A 135 5.23 11.27 -2.42
C ASP A 135 5.37 9.94 -1.65
N ILE A 136 5.23 8.81 -2.37
CA ILE A 136 5.36 7.46 -1.79
C ILE A 136 6.75 7.21 -1.21
N SER A 137 7.82 7.75 -1.80
CA SER A 137 9.16 7.58 -1.25
C SER A 137 9.30 8.26 0.11
N TRP A 138 8.70 9.43 0.29
CA TRP A 138 8.61 10.09 1.59
C TRP A 138 7.75 9.29 2.56
N PHE A 139 6.59 8.81 2.13
CA PHE A 139 5.74 7.95 2.96
C PHE A 139 6.50 6.72 3.46
N MET A 140 7.14 5.97 2.56
CA MET A 140 7.89 4.77 2.89
C MET A 140 9.14 5.07 3.73
N LYS A 141 9.77 6.25 3.56
CA LYS A 141 10.87 6.69 4.42
C LYS A 141 10.38 6.95 5.85
N GLU A 142 9.29 7.69 6.01
CA GLU A 142 8.70 8.02 7.31
C GLU A 142 8.09 6.79 8.02
N LEU A 143 7.81 5.73 7.28
CA LEU A 143 7.44 4.41 7.79
C LEU A 143 8.68 3.64 8.24
N ASN A 144 9.64 3.45 7.34
CA ASN A 144 10.73 2.50 7.51
C ASN A 144 11.82 2.99 8.48
N GLU A 145 12.16 4.29 8.48
CA GLU A 145 13.28 4.80 9.29
C GLU A 145 13.04 4.64 10.80
N PRO A 146 11.88 5.04 11.38
CA PRO A 146 11.66 4.90 12.81
C PRO A 146 11.61 3.44 13.26
N ILE A 147 11.06 2.55 12.42
CA ILE A 147 11.02 1.10 12.68
C ILE A 147 12.44 0.54 12.71
N ALA A 148 13.25 0.84 11.69
CA ALA A 148 14.64 0.39 11.62
C ALA A 148 15.48 0.89 12.81
N ARG A 149 15.34 2.17 13.15
CA ARG A 149 16.06 2.77 14.28
C ARG A 149 15.68 2.09 15.59
N ARG A 150 14.38 1.90 15.84
CA ARG A 150 13.90 1.27 17.07
C ARG A 150 14.30 -0.21 17.16
N ALA A 151 14.16 -0.96 16.08
CA ALA A 151 14.55 -2.36 16.03
C ALA A 151 16.07 -2.53 16.23
N ASN A 152 16.90 -1.74 15.55
CA ASN A 152 18.35 -1.80 15.74
C ASN A 152 18.79 -1.44 17.17
N ILE A 153 18.12 -0.48 17.84
CA ILE A 153 18.38 -0.16 19.25
C ILE A 153 18.03 -1.34 20.14
N GLU A 154 16.88 -1.97 19.92
CA GLU A 154 16.43 -3.14 20.69
C GLU A 154 17.32 -4.38 20.43
N ASP A 155 17.80 -4.55 19.20
CA ASP A 155 18.71 -5.63 18.80
C ASP A 155 20.18 -5.32 19.15
N GLU A 156 20.45 -4.21 19.82
CA GLU A 156 21.79 -3.72 20.19
C GLU A 156 22.80 -3.72 19.02
N CYS A 157 22.32 -3.43 17.81
CA CYS A 157 23.11 -3.52 16.60
C CYS A 157 23.13 -2.23 15.78
N THR A 158 24.10 -2.14 14.87
CA THR A 158 24.21 -1.04 13.90
C THR A 158 24.10 -1.57 12.47
N GLY A 159 23.80 -0.68 11.52
CA GLY A 159 23.70 -1.01 10.09
C GLY A 159 22.27 -1.10 9.56
N HIS A 160 22.12 -1.73 8.39
CA HIS A 160 20.85 -1.77 7.66
C HIS A 160 19.87 -2.77 8.28
N PHE A 161 18.65 -2.32 8.57
CA PHE A 161 17.53 -3.17 8.96
C PHE A 161 16.72 -3.66 7.76
N TRP A 162 16.49 -2.78 6.77
CA TRP A 162 15.76 -3.07 5.54
C TRP A 162 16.67 -3.41 4.36
N GLU A 163 16.18 -4.21 3.42
CA GLU A 163 16.80 -4.56 2.15
C GLU A 163 16.82 -3.35 1.23
N GLY A 164 17.87 -2.53 1.36
CA GLY A 164 18.13 -1.37 0.52
C GLY A 164 16.90 -0.50 0.29
N ARG A 165 16.40 -0.49 -0.95
CA ARG A 165 15.22 0.29 -1.36
C ARG A 165 13.99 -0.60 -1.35
N PHE A 166 12.86 -0.09 -0.83
CA PHE A 166 11.57 -0.75 -1.01
C PHE A 166 11.26 -0.99 -2.50
N LYS A 167 10.61 -2.12 -2.79
CA LYS A 167 10.09 -2.44 -4.13
C LYS A 167 8.78 -1.69 -4.35
N SER A 168 8.58 -1.16 -5.55
CA SER A 168 7.33 -0.51 -5.96
C SER A 168 6.85 -1.07 -7.29
N GLN A 169 5.57 -1.43 -7.38
CA GLN A 169 4.91 -1.89 -8.60
C GLN A 169 3.69 -1.01 -8.86
N ALA A 170 3.62 -0.40 -10.03
CA ALA A 170 2.46 0.40 -10.45
C ALA A 170 1.32 -0.52 -10.89
N LEU A 171 0.11 -0.29 -10.36
CA LEU A 171 -1.09 -1.07 -10.66
C LEU A 171 -1.95 -0.25 -11.63
N LEU A 172 -1.89 -0.59 -12.91
CA LEU A 172 -2.39 0.26 -14.01
C LEU A 172 -3.91 0.23 -14.19
N ASP A 173 -4.58 -0.79 -13.66
CA ASP A 173 -6.03 -0.97 -13.80
C ASP A 173 -6.65 -1.69 -12.60
N GLU A 174 -7.98 -1.79 -12.61
CA GLU A 174 -8.76 -2.43 -11.55
C GLU A 174 -8.41 -3.92 -11.35
N ALA A 175 -8.09 -4.64 -12.43
CA ALA A 175 -7.69 -6.04 -12.37
C ALA A 175 -6.37 -6.22 -11.62
N ALA A 176 -5.37 -5.38 -11.93
CA ALA A 176 -4.11 -5.36 -11.20
C ALA A 176 -4.31 -4.94 -9.73
N LEU A 177 -5.16 -3.95 -9.47
CA LEU A 177 -5.46 -3.46 -8.13
C LEU A 177 -6.06 -4.57 -7.25
N ILE A 178 -7.15 -5.19 -7.71
CA ILE A 178 -7.87 -6.20 -6.92
C ILE A 178 -7.03 -7.46 -6.70
N ALA A 179 -6.29 -7.90 -7.73
CA ALA A 179 -5.39 -9.04 -7.64
C ALA A 179 -4.28 -8.80 -6.61
N CYS A 180 -3.71 -7.60 -6.61
CA CYS A 180 -2.68 -7.23 -5.65
C CYS A 180 -3.23 -7.15 -4.23
N MET A 181 -4.38 -6.51 -4.03
CA MET A 181 -5.03 -6.42 -2.72
C MET A 181 -5.32 -7.81 -2.15
N ALA A 182 -5.92 -8.71 -2.94
CA ALA A 182 -6.19 -10.08 -2.52
C ALA A 182 -4.90 -10.85 -2.20
N TYR A 183 -3.85 -10.72 -3.02
CA TYR A 183 -2.53 -11.31 -2.76
C TYR A 183 -1.94 -10.88 -1.40
N VAL A 184 -2.08 -9.59 -1.08
CA VAL A 184 -1.59 -9.00 0.18
C VAL A 184 -2.42 -9.48 1.36
N ASP A 185 -3.75 -9.39 1.29
CA ASP A 185 -4.65 -9.80 2.37
C ASP A 185 -4.59 -11.33 2.65
N LEU A 186 -4.29 -12.13 1.63
CA LEU A 186 -4.13 -13.58 1.76
C LEU A 186 -2.69 -14.01 2.10
N ASN A 187 -1.77 -13.07 2.32
CA ASN A 187 -0.37 -13.40 2.59
C ASN A 187 -0.21 -14.28 3.87
N PRO A 188 -0.86 -13.97 5.01
CA PRO A 188 -0.77 -14.83 6.19
C PRO A 188 -1.35 -16.24 5.98
N VAL A 189 -2.44 -16.36 5.22
CA VAL A 189 -3.05 -17.66 4.87
C VAL A 189 -2.13 -18.47 3.97
N ARG A 190 -1.54 -17.84 2.95
CA ARG A 190 -0.55 -18.46 2.04
C ARG A 190 0.69 -18.94 2.78
N ALA A 191 1.16 -18.15 3.75
CA ALA A 191 2.31 -18.49 4.57
C ALA A 191 2.00 -19.51 5.68
N LYS A 192 0.74 -19.99 5.79
CA LYS A 192 0.25 -20.87 6.87
C LYS A 192 0.40 -20.29 8.27
N VAL A 193 0.50 -18.96 8.38
CA VAL A 193 0.52 -18.22 9.65
C VAL A 193 -0.89 -18.13 10.23
N SER A 194 -1.90 -18.01 9.35
CA SER A 194 -3.30 -17.89 9.75
C SER A 194 -4.17 -18.88 8.98
N GLU A 195 -5.19 -19.37 9.68
CA GLU A 195 -6.14 -20.34 9.14
C GLU A 195 -7.19 -19.70 8.21
N THR A 196 -7.53 -18.45 8.41
CA THR A 196 -8.56 -17.75 7.66
C THR A 196 -8.20 -16.27 7.55
N PRO A 197 -8.73 -15.53 6.57
CA PRO A 197 -8.56 -14.08 6.52
C PRO A 197 -9.03 -13.38 7.81
N GLU A 198 -10.07 -13.89 8.46
CA GLU A 198 -10.64 -13.36 9.70
C GLU A 198 -9.75 -13.59 10.93
N THR A 199 -8.84 -14.55 10.88
CA THR A 199 -7.83 -14.81 11.92
C THR A 199 -6.45 -14.26 11.56
N SER A 200 -6.35 -13.50 10.46
CA SER A 200 -5.10 -12.90 10.00
C SER A 200 -4.88 -11.54 10.66
N ASP A 201 -4.40 -11.53 11.90
CA ASP A 201 -4.15 -10.28 12.63
C ASP A 201 -3.14 -9.37 11.91
N PHE A 202 -3.26 -8.06 12.16
CA PHE A 202 -2.43 -7.01 11.55
C PHE A 202 -2.46 -6.98 10.02
N THR A 203 -3.64 -7.21 9.46
CA THR A 203 -3.94 -7.06 8.03
C THR A 203 -5.12 -6.13 7.79
N SER A 204 -5.21 -5.60 6.57
CA SER A 204 -6.39 -4.83 6.16
C SER A 204 -7.65 -5.67 6.15
N ILE A 205 -7.60 -6.93 5.72
CA ILE A 205 -8.78 -7.80 5.68
C ILE A 205 -9.38 -8.01 7.07
N LYS A 206 -8.54 -8.24 8.10
CA LYS A 206 -9.02 -8.34 9.49
C LYS A 206 -9.77 -7.09 9.92
N LYS A 207 -9.22 -5.90 9.64
CA LYS A 207 -9.88 -4.63 9.98
C LYS A 207 -11.20 -4.43 9.23
N ARG A 208 -11.25 -4.82 7.97
CA ARG A 208 -12.47 -4.73 7.13
C ARG A 208 -13.56 -5.67 7.63
N VAL A 209 -13.22 -6.92 7.94
CA VAL A 209 -14.15 -7.90 8.52
C VAL A 209 -14.67 -7.43 9.88
N THR A 210 -13.77 -6.97 10.76
CA THR A 210 -14.15 -6.54 12.12
C THR A 210 -15.07 -5.33 12.12
N SER A 211 -14.98 -4.47 11.09
CA SER A 211 -15.79 -3.25 11.01
C SER A 211 -17.08 -3.44 10.20
N VAL A 212 -17.28 -4.61 9.55
CA VAL A 212 -18.31 -4.80 8.52
C VAL A 212 -19.73 -4.50 9.02
N GLU A 213 -20.00 -4.77 10.30
CA GLU A 213 -21.32 -4.56 10.93
C GLU A 213 -21.59 -3.10 11.30
N LEU A 214 -20.55 -2.28 11.49
CA LEU A 214 -20.67 -0.89 11.94
C LEU A 214 -20.57 0.10 10.78
N CYS A 215 -19.48 0.01 10.00
CA CYS A 215 -19.11 0.86 8.86
C CYS A 215 -17.72 0.41 8.35
N GLN A 216 -17.31 0.81 7.14
CA GLN A 216 -15.93 0.56 6.70
C GLN A 216 -14.88 1.20 7.62
N PRO A 217 -13.70 0.58 7.81
CA PRO A 217 -12.67 1.10 8.70
C PRO A 217 -12.17 2.47 8.22
N LYS A 218 -12.29 3.50 9.06
CA LYS A 218 -11.93 4.90 8.72
C LYS A 218 -10.46 5.10 8.33
N ALA A 219 -9.58 4.21 8.78
CA ALA A 219 -8.14 4.30 8.53
C ALA A 219 -7.72 3.67 7.19
N LEU A 220 -8.63 2.99 6.48
CA LEU A 220 -8.36 2.39 5.17
C LEU A 220 -9.16 3.10 4.09
N PHE A 221 -8.67 3.02 2.86
CA PHE A 221 -9.37 3.56 1.71
C PHE A 221 -10.70 2.81 1.52
N PRO A 222 -11.84 3.52 1.47
CA PRO A 222 -13.16 2.91 1.49
C PRO A 222 -13.53 2.34 0.12
N PHE A 223 -14.29 1.26 0.12
CA PHE A 223 -14.96 0.71 -1.05
C PHE A 223 -16.22 1.52 -1.40
N VAL A 224 -16.37 1.96 -2.64
CA VAL A 224 -17.54 2.73 -3.09
C VAL A 224 -18.39 1.99 -4.13
N GLY A 225 -17.88 0.90 -4.69
CA GLY A 225 -18.57 0.12 -5.72
C GLY A 225 -18.87 0.94 -6.98
N ASP A 226 -19.95 0.58 -7.67
CA ASP A 226 -20.39 1.20 -8.93
C ASP A 226 -21.08 2.56 -8.74
N SER A 227 -21.40 2.92 -7.49
CA SER A 227 -22.11 4.15 -7.16
C SER A 227 -21.18 5.35 -7.25
N GLN A 228 -20.99 5.84 -8.48
CA GLN A 228 -20.43 7.17 -8.80
C GLN A 228 -21.37 8.32 -8.36
N GLN A 229 -22.43 8.03 -7.60
CA GLN A 229 -23.38 9.03 -7.14
C GLN A 229 -22.81 9.78 -5.94
N GLY A 230 -22.06 10.84 -6.23
CA GLY A 230 -21.53 11.79 -5.26
C GLY A 230 -20.01 11.74 -5.17
N ALA A 231 -19.42 12.87 -4.77
CA ALA A 231 -17.99 13.20 -4.74
C ALA A 231 -17.10 12.32 -3.81
N HIS A 232 -17.43 11.04 -3.62
CA HIS A 232 -16.69 10.11 -2.78
C HIS A 232 -15.69 9.32 -3.63
N PHE A 233 -14.41 9.68 -3.48
CA PHE A 233 -13.28 8.91 -4.01
C PHE A 233 -13.05 7.66 -3.15
N GLY A 234 -12.93 6.49 -3.78
CA GLY A 234 -12.78 5.20 -3.10
C GLY A 234 -12.38 4.07 -4.05
N LEU A 235 -12.22 2.86 -3.50
CA LEU A 235 -11.98 1.65 -4.28
C LEU A 235 -13.22 1.29 -5.12
N PRO A 236 -13.08 1.02 -6.43
CA PRO A 236 -14.18 0.80 -7.37
C PRO A 236 -14.76 -0.62 -7.28
N PHE A 237 -14.88 -1.14 -6.05
CA PHE A 237 -15.43 -2.47 -5.78
C PHE A 237 -16.41 -2.37 -4.63
N LYS A 238 -17.41 -3.25 -4.59
CA LYS A 238 -18.25 -3.38 -3.39
C LYS A 238 -17.46 -4.16 -2.35
N LEU A 239 -17.50 -3.71 -1.10
CA LEU A 239 -16.81 -4.40 -0.02
C LEU A 239 -17.27 -5.87 0.09
N LYS A 240 -18.58 -6.12 -0.04
CA LYS A 240 -19.13 -7.49 0.04
C LYS A 240 -18.50 -8.41 -1.02
N ASP A 241 -18.47 -7.97 -2.28
CA ASP A 241 -17.90 -8.74 -3.39
C ASP A 241 -16.40 -8.99 -3.18
N TYR A 242 -15.68 -8.02 -2.61
CA TYR A 242 -14.26 -8.19 -2.27
C TYR A 242 -14.05 -9.20 -1.15
N LEU A 243 -14.83 -9.14 -0.07
CA LEU A 243 -14.72 -10.08 1.05
C LEU A 243 -15.03 -11.51 0.59
N GLU A 244 -16.07 -11.68 -0.24
CA GLU A 244 -16.43 -12.97 -0.82
C GLU A 244 -15.30 -13.53 -1.71
N LEU A 245 -14.70 -12.68 -2.56
CA LEU A 245 -13.54 -13.03 -3.37
C LEU A 245 -12.36 -13.52 -2.52
N VAL A 246 -12.03 -12.79 -1.45
CA VAL A 246 -10.90 -13.13 -0.56
C VAL A 246 -11.18 -14.41 0.22
N ASP A 247 -12.38 -14.59 0.78
CA ASP A 247 -12.75 -15.81 1.50
C ASP A 247 -12.70 -17.04 0.59
N MET A 248 -13.35 -16.98 -0.58
CA MET A 248 -13.33 -18.09 -1.55
C MET A 248 -11.91 -18.44 -1.98
N THR A 249 -11.09 -17.43 -2.28
CA THR A 249 -9.69 -17.64 -2.68
C THR A 249 -8.87 -18.25 -1.53
N GLY A 250 -9.06 -17.77 -0.30
CA GLY A 250 -8.40 -18.31 0.90
C GLY A 250 -8.74 -19.77 1.17
N ARG A 251 -10.01 -20.17 1.00
CA ARG A 251 -10.46 -21.56 1.11
C ARG A 251 -9.81 -22.47 0.07
N ILE A 252 -9.69 -22.02 -1.18
CA ILE A 252 -9.01 -22.76 -2.24
C ILE A 252 -7.53 -22.97 -1.91
N ILE A 253 -6.85 -21.93 -1.42
CA ILE A 253 -5.43 -21.99 -1.03
C ILE A 253 -5.21 -23.03 0.08
N ARG A 254 -6.10 -23.09 1.08
CA ARG A 254 -5.96 -24.04 2.21
C ARG A 254 -6.33 -25.48 1.86
N ALA A 255 -7.34 -25.67 1.02
CA ALA A 255 -7.81 -27.02 0.70
C ALA A 255 -6.78 -27.84 -0.10
N ASP A 256 -5.70 -27.22 -0.60
CA ASP A 256 -4.74 -27.78 -1.57
C ASP A 256 -5.44 -28.39 -2.81
N LYS A 257 -6.71 -28.01 -3.01
CA LYS A 257 -7.61 -28.52 -4.04
C LYS A 257 -7.78 -27.42 -5.08
N ARG A 258 -6.93 -27.49 -6.11
CA ARG A 258 -7.17 -26.79 -7.38
C ARG A 258 -8.45 -27.38 -7.99
N GLY A 259 -9.60 -26.71 -7.80
CA GLY A 259 -10.85 -27.07 -8.50
C GLY A 259 -12.08 -27.39 -7.65
N ALA A 260 -12.08 -27.20 -6.33
CA ALA A 260 -13.29 -27.44 -5.52
C ALA A 260 -14.31 -26.28 -5.55
N ILE A 261 -13.87 -25.08 -5.93
CA ILE A 261 -14.70 -23.87 -5.94
C ILE A 261 -14.40 -23.11 -7.24
N ASP A 262 -15.42 -22.96 -8.09
CA ASP A 262 -15.31 -22.22 -9.33
C ASP A 262 -15.37 -20.71 -9.05
N ALA A 263 -14.20 -20.08 -9.02
CA ALA A 263 -14.10 -18.63 -8.82
C ALA A 263 -14.75 -17.83 -9.96
N SER A 264 -15.00 -18.43 -11.13
CA SER A 264 -15.67 -17.75 -12.25
C SER A 264 -17.13 -17.41 -11.93
N LEU A 265 -17.70 -18.00 -10.88
CA LEU A 265 -19.02 -17.65 -10.37
C LEU A 265 -19.04 -16.30 -9.61
N LEU A 266 -17.88 -15.73 -9.30
CA LEU A 266 -17.79 -14.45 -8.61
C LEU A 266 -18.05 -13.28 -9.59
N PRO A 267 -19.06 -12.42 -9.33
CA PRO A 267 -19.40 -11.30 -10.21
C PRO A 267 -18.22 -10.37 -10.52
N ILE A 268 -17.32 -10.17 -9.55
CA ILE A 268 -16.15 -9.31 -9.71
C ILE A 268 -15.15 -9.85 -10.75
N LEU A 269 -14.96 -11.18 -10.83
CA LEU A 269 -14.05 -11.79 -11.79
C LEU A 269 -14.65 -11.82 -13.19
N GLN A 270 -15.97 -12.06 -13.30
CA GLN A 270 -16.70 -11.97 -14.58
C GLN A 270 -16.62 -10.55 -15.16
N ARG A 271 -16.84 -9.53 -14.32
CA ARG A 271 -16.77 -8.11 -14.72
C ARG A 271 -15.37 -7.73 -15.22
N LEU A 272 -14.33 -8.23 -14.56
CA LEU A 272 -12.93 -7.95 -14.90
C LEU A 272 -12.38 -8.87 -16.00
N GLN A 273 -13.17 -9.85 -16.46
CA GLN A 273 -12.79 -10.84 -17.48
C GLN A 273 -11.56 -11.66 -17.08
N ILE A 274 -11.44 -12.07 -15.81
CA ILE A 274 -10.32 -12.90 -15.34
C ILE A 274 -10.81 -14.34 -15.15
N SER A 275 -10.18 -15.30 -15.82
CA SER A 275 -10.49 -16.72 -15.62
C SER A 275 -10.09 -17.20 -14.22
N SER A 276 -10.75 -18.24 -13.70
CA SER A 276 -10.46 -18.76 -12.34
C SER A 276 -9.02 -19.26 -12.20
N ASP A 277 -8.49 -19.93 -13.21
CA ASP A 277 -7.12 -20.44 -13.20
C ASP A 277 -6.10 -19.30 -13.18
N ASN A 278 -6.33 -18.27 -14.01
CA ASN A 278 -5.51 -17.07 -14.04
C ASN A 278 -5.58 -16.32 -12.69
N TRP A 279 -6.78 -16.18 -12.13
CA TRP A 279 -7.02 -15.56 -10.83
C TRP A 279 -6.24 -16.26 -9.71
N LEU A 280 -6.35 -17.59 -9.60
CA LEU A 280 -5.65 -18.35 -8.57
C LEU A 280 -4.14 -18.23 -8.72
N CYS A 281 -3.63 -18.28 -9.96
CA CYS A 281 -2.20 -18.09 -10.21
C CYS A 281 -1.73 -16.71 -9.74
N ILE A 282 -2.43 -15.63 -10.10
CA ILE A 282 -2.01 -14.27 -9.78
C ILE A 282 -2.21 -13.93 -8.30
N ALA A 283 -3.28 -14.40 -7.66
CA ALA A 283 -3.55 -14.17 -6.23
C ALA A 283 -2.55 -14.89 -5.31
N ILE A 284 -1.90 -15.96 -5.78
CA ILE A 284 -0.92 -16.74 -4.99
C ILE A 284 0.52 -16.33 -5.32
N GLU A 285 0.81 -16.06 -6.59
CA GLU A 285 2.17 -15.86 -7.10
C GLU A 285 2.43 -14.44 -7.63
N PHE A 286 1.62 -13.45 -7.21
CA PHE A 286 1.64 -12.08 -7.72
C PHE A 286 3.06 -11.55 -7.95
N GLU A 287 3.91 -11.49 -6.92
CA GLU A 287 5.25 -10.93 -7.03
C GLU A 287 6.23 -11.73 -7.90
N LYS A 288 5.99 -13.05 -8.06
CA LYS A 288 6.80 -13.91 -8.91
C LYS A 288 6.42 -13.77 -10.38
N ARG A 289 5.14 -13.48 -10.65
CA ARG A 289 4.57 -13.39 -11.99
C ARG A 289 4.54 -11.97 -12.55
N THR A 290 4.66 -10.96 -11.70
CA THR A 290 4.55 -9.54 -12.07
C THR A 290 5.89 -8.81 -11.99
N SER A 291 5.98 -7.70 -12.72
CA SER A 291 7.15 -6.82 -12.75
C SER A 291 6.85 -5.47 -12.10
N SER A 292 7.63 -4.42 -12.36
CA SER A 292 7.38 -3.07 -11.83
C SER A 292 6.08 -2.43 -12.35
N LEU A 293 5.52 -2.96 -13.44
CA LEU A 293 4.25 -2.52 -14.03
C LEU A 293 3.31 -3.74 -14.08
N VAL A 294 2.08 -3.54 -13.64
CA VAL A 294 1.06 -4.60 -13.57
C VAL A 294 -0.24 -4.07 -14.14
N GLY A 295 -0.80 -4.79 -15.11
CA GLY A 295 -2.04 -4.44 -15.78
C GLY A 295 -2.37 -5.43 -16.88
N GLN A 296 -3.59 -5.33 -17.40
CA GLN A 296 -4.04 -5.99 -18.62
C GLN A 296 -3.28 -5.47 -19.84
N GLU A 297 -3.44 -6.17 -20.97
CA GLU A 297 -2.69 -5.89 -22.20
C GLU A 297 -2.90 -4.45 -22.65
N HIS A 298 -4.15 -4.00 -22.69
CA HIS A 298 -4.51 -2.66 -23.13
C HIS A 298 -3.87 -1.57 -22.27
N SER A 299 -3.86 -1.72 -20.94
CA SER A 299 -3.28 -0.77 -19.98
C SER A 299 -1.76 -0.65 -20.16
N ILE A 300 -1.08 -1.79 -20.35
CA ILE A 300 0.37 -1.81 -20.58
C ILE A 300 0.71 -1.22 -21.95
N GLU A 301 -0.10 -1.48 -22.98
CA GLU A 301 0.09 -0.88 -24.29
C GLU A 301 -0.09 0.64 -24.24
N GLN A 302 -1.13 1.14 -23.56
CA GLN A 302 -1.37 2.56 -23.37
C GLN A 302 -0.18 3.23 -22.66
N TYR A 303 0.29 2.64 -21.56
CA TYR A 303 1.48 3.10 -20.85
C TYR A 303 2.72 3.15 -21.76
N CYS A 304 2.97 2.09 -22.53
CA CYS A 304 4.15 2.02 -23.40
C CYS A 304 4.09 3.04 -24.54
N ARG A 305 2.90 3.30 -25.10
CA ARG A 305 2.67 4.34 -26.11
C ARG A 305 2.93 5.73 -25.53
N PHE A 306 2.38 6.03 -24.35
CA PHE A 306 2.53 7.33 -23.71
C PHE A 306 4.00 7.65 -23.36
N HIS A 307 4.73 6.67 -22.80
CA HIS A 307 6.13 6.83 -22.42
C HIS A 307 7.14 6.53 -23.54
N HIS A 308 6.69 6.38 -24.79
CA HIS A 308 7.55 6.10 -25.95
C HIS A 308 8.51 4.91 -25.72
N ARG A 309 8.05 3.88 -25.00
CA ARG A 309 8.88 2.70 -24.67
C ARG A 309 8.83 1.67 -25.78
N HIS A 310 9.96 1.49 -26.46
CA HIS A 310 10.11 0.47 -27.51
C HIS A 310 10.17 -0.97 -26.99
N ARG A 311 10.53 -1.18 -25.71
CA ARG A 311 10.62 -2.53 -25.11
C ARG A 311 9.41 -2.77 -24.21
N LYS A 312 8.49 -3.66 -24.65
CA LYS A 312 7.35 -4.10 -23.82
C LYS A 312 7.86 -4.80 -22.55
N PRO A 313 7.26 -4.55 -21.36
CA PRO A 313 7.52 -5.31 -20.14
C PRO A 313 7.27 -6.81 -20.34
N ASN A 314 7.75 -7.65 -19.41
CA ASN A 314 7.49 -9.09 -19.47
C ASN A 314 5.96 -9.35 -19.49
N LEU A 315 5.47 -9.91 -20.59
CA LEU A 315 4.04 -10.11 -20.85
C LEU A 315 3.45 -11.34 -20.13
N GLN A 316 4.23 -12.07 -19.33
CA GLN A 316 3.71 -13.22 -18.58
C GLN A 316 2.58 -12.83 -17.61
N SER A 317 2.65 -11.67 -16.96
CA SER A 317 1.58 -11.17 -16.08
C SER A 317 0.32 -10.76 -16.85
N VAL A 318 0.48 -10.35 -18.12
CA VAL A 318 -0.63 -9.84 -18.95
C VAL A 318 -1.66 -10.94 -19.19
N LYS A 319 -1.18 -12.15 -19.50
CA LYS A 319 -2.03 -13.31 -19.72
C LYS A 319 -2.79 -13.77 -18.47
N LEU A 320 -2.32 -13.38 -17.28
CA LEU A 320 -2.92 -13.76 -16.01
C LEU A 320 -3.98 -12.76 -15.51
N LEU A 321 -4.05 -11.58 -16.12
CA LEU A 321 -5.07 -10.57 -15.83
C LEU A 321 -6.14 -10.51 -16.93
N ALA A 322 -6.08 -11.42 -17.90
CA ALA A 322 -6.96 -11.54 -19.05
C ALA A 322 -7.75 -12.85 -19.04
#